data_AF-A0AAU7PLZ4-F1
#
_entry.id   AF-A0AAU7PLZ4-F1
#
_cell.length_a   1.000
_cell.length_b   1.000
_cell.length_c   1.000
_cell.angle_alpha   90.00
_cell.angle_beta   90.00
_cell.angle_gamma   90.00
#
_symmetry.space_group_name_H-M   'P 1'
#
loop_
_entity.id
_entity.type
_entity.pdbx_description
1 polymer ?
#
loop_
_entity_poly.entity_id
_entity_poly.type
_entity_poly.pdbx_seq_one_letter_code
_entity_poly.pdbx_strand_id
1 'polypeptide(L)'
;MNQCLSIGSSFYQETTLCGKTIFRTIEKARNQGYYIELYYVGIDSVELAKQRIAYRVSKGGHGIPDKDVEKRYLETFQNLTIVLPMCNLASLYDNTKEFRRIAIYKDGLPVRVSHNEPDWFQQVQ
;
A
#
# COMPACT_ATOMS: atom_id res chain seq x y z
N MET A 1 6.95 1.51 17.03
CA MET A 1 7.78 2.02 15.91
C MET A 1 9.10 2.62 16.35
N ASN A 2 9.12 3.81 16.99
CA ASN A 2 10.38 4.47 17.33
C ASN A 2 11.26 3.63 18.25
N GLN A 3 10.66 2.90 19.19
CA GLN A 3 11.39 1.95 20.04
C GLN A 3 12.00 0.81 19.22
N CYS A 4 11.22 0.17 18.33
CA CYS A 4 11.69 -0.89 17.45
C CYS A 4 12.88 -0.41 16.60
N LEU A 5 12.73 0.77 15.97
CA LEU A 5 13.79 1.45 15.24
C LEU A 5 15.03 1.66 16.11
N SER A 6 14.87 2.18 17.33
CA SER A 6 16.01 2.44 18.23
C SER A 6 16.76 1.19 18.69
N ILE A 7 16.10 0.04 18.75
CA ILE A 7 16.71 -1.22 19.22
C ILE A 7 17.05 -2.19 18.08
N GLY A 8 16.86 -1.80 16.81
CA GLY A 8 17.15 -2.67 15.67
C GLY A 8 16.18 -3.85 15.47
N SER A 9 14.97 -3.80 16.05
CA SER A 9 14.00 -4.90 15.97
C SER A 9 13.07 -4.79 14.77
N SER A 10 12.77 -5.93 14.14
CA SER A 10 11.78 -6.02 13.05
C SER A 10 10.38 -5.60 13.51
N PHE A 11 9.62 -4.99 12.60
CA PHE A 11 8.24 -4.55 12.86
C PHE A 11 7.42 -4.52 11.57
N TYR A 12 6.10 -4.53 11.71
CA TYR A 12 5.17 -4.26 10.61
C TYR A 12 4.38 -2.99 10.87
N GLN A 13 4.00 -2.28 9.81
CA GLN A 13 3.13 -1.11 9.86
C GLN A 13 2.00 -1.24 8.86
N GLU A 14 0.76 -1.31 9.34
CA GLU A 14 -0.41 -1.16 8.48
C GLU A 14 -0.67 0.33 8.21
N THR A 15 -0.97 0.67 6.95
CA THR A 15 -1.26 2.05 6.54
C THR A 15 -2.04 2.07 5.23
N THR A 16 -2.76 3.17 4.98
CA THR A 16 -3.38 3.45 3.67
C THR A 16 -2.39 4.07 2.67
N LEU A 17 -1.14 4.27 3.08
CA LEU A 17 -0.10 4.97 2.30
C LEU A 17 -0.46 6.43 1.99
N CYS A 18 -1.33 7.08 2.79
CA CYS A 18 -1.79 8.47 2.56
C CYS A 18 -1.35 9.46 3.66
N GLY A 19 -0.44 9.06 4.55
CA GLY A 19 0.00 9.87 5.69
C GLY A 19 1.48 10.19 5.64
N LYS A 20 1.88 11.41 6.04
CA LYS A 20 3.31 11.80 6.11
C LYS A 20 4.16 10.92 7.04
N THR A 21 3.52 10.26 8.01
CA THR A 21 4.20 9.40 8.99
C THR A 21 4.85 8.18 8.35
N ILE A 22 4.22 7.52 7.37
CA ILE A 22 4.80 6.31 6.77
C ILE A 22 6.09 6.64 6.01
N PHE A 23 6.11 7.73 5.25
CA PHE A 23 7.33 8.20 4.56
C PHE A 23 8.49 8.42 5.53
N ARG A 24 8.25 9.14 6.62
CA ARG A 24 9.26 9.35 7.68
C ARG A 24 9.71 8.05 8.33
N THR A 25 8.82 7.06 8.49
CA THR A 25 9.19 5.75 9.03
C THR A 25 10.09 5.00 8.05
N ILE A 26 9.74 4.95 6.77
CA ILE A 26 10.51 4.28 5.71
C ILE A 26 11.89 4.92 5.59
N GLU A 27 11.99 6.25 5.51
CA GLU A 27 13.27 6.96 5.45
C GLU A 27 14.16 6.64 6.65
N LYS A 28 13.60 6.70 7.88
CA LYS A 28 14.36 6.37 9.10
C LYS A 28 14.83 4.93 9.11
N ALA A 29 13.96 3.98 8.76
CA ALA A 29 14.30 2.56 8.69
C ALA A 29 15.45 2.34 7.69
N ARG A 30 15.36 2.95 6.50
CA ARG A 30 16.39 2.84 5.46
C ARG A 30 17.73 3.40 5.93
N ASN A 31 17.72 4.56 6.57
CA ASN A 31 18.93 5.19 7.12
C ASN A 31 19.55 4.37 8.27
N GLN A 32 18.79 3.47 8.89
CA GLN A 32 19.26 2.55 9.93
C GLN A 32 19.60 1.15 9.37
N GLY A 33 19.61 0.97 8.05
CA GLY A 33 20.00 -0.30 7.42
C GLY A 33 18.93 -1.39 7.45
N TYR A 34 17.66 -1.04 7.69
CA TYR A 34 16.57 -2.02 7.64
C TYR A 34 16.33 -2.49 6.22
N TYR A 35 15.96 -3.77 6.11
CA TYR A 35 15.34 -4.31 4.91
C TYR A 35 13.86 -3.90 4.87
N ILE A 36 13.46 -3.19 3.83
CA ILE A 36 12.10 -2.66 3.69
C ILE A 36 11.32 -3.54 2.70
N GLU A 37 10.31 -4.21 3.24
CA GLU A 37 9.37 -5.03 2.47
C GLU A 37 7.98 -4.40 2.47
N LEU A 38 7.43 -4.18 1.27
CA LEU A 38 6.09 -3.61 1.07
C LEU A 38 5.13 -4.67 0.53
N TYR A 39 3.96 -4.74 1.16
CA TYR A 39 2.80 -5.47 0.65
C TYR A 39 1.69 -4.46 0.36
N TYR A 40 1.38 -4.25 -0.91
CA TYR A 40 0.35 -3.30 -1.33
C TYR A 40 -0.86 -4.04 -1.89
N VAL A 41 -2.06 -3.61 -1.53
CA VAL A 41 -3.31 -4.20 -2.03
C VAL A 41 -4.15 -3.10 -2.67
N GLY A 42 -4.34 -3.19 -3.98
CA GLY A 42 -5.17 -2.27 -4.76
C GLY A 42 -6.50 -2.89 -5.20
N ILE A 43 -7.43 -2.02 -5.60
CA ILE A 43 -8.73 -2.37 -6.20
C ILE A 43 -9.08 -1.35 -7.28
N ASP A 44 -9.85 -1.75 -8.29
CA ASP A 44 -10.09 -0.96 -9.51
C ASP A 44 -10.95 0.30 -9.34
N SER A 45 -11.76 0.41 -8.28
CA SER A 45 -12.59 1.59 -8.09
C SER A 45 -12.80 2.02 -6.64
N VAL A 46 -12.97 3.34 -6.48
CA VAL A 46 -13.35 3.95 -5.20
C VAL A 46 -14.77 3.53 -4.80
N GLU A 47 -15.66 3.32 -5.77
CA GLU A 47 -17.02 2.82 -5.54
C GLU A 47 -16.99 1.42 -4.90
N LEU A 48 -16.12 0.54 -5.39
CA LEU A 48 -15.93 -0.78 -4.79
C LEU A 48 -15.36 -0.67 -3.37
N ALA A 49 -14.44 0.27 -3.13
CA ALA A 49 -13.93 0.55 -1.79
C ALA A 49 -15.06 0.95 -0.83
N LYS A 50 -15.90 1.91 -1.25
CA LYS A 50 -17.05 2.40 -0.49
C LYS A 50 -18.08 1.29 -0.23
N GLN A 51 -18.39 0.48 -1.24
CA GLN A 51 -19.29 -0.67 -1.09
C GLN A 51 -18.77 -1.66 -0.04
N ARG A 52 -17.47 -1.99 -0.07
CA ARG A 52 -16.85 -2.88 0.92
C ARG A 52 -16.84 -2.28 2.32
N ILE A 53 -16.61 -0.97 2.45
CA ILE A 53 -16.71 -0.26 3.73
C ILE A 53 -18.14 -0.31 4.25
N ALA A 54 -19.14 -0.01 3.42
CA ALA A 54 -20.56 -0.06 3.79
C ALA A 54 -20.98 -1.48 4.23
N TYR A 55 -20.55 -2.51 3.51
CA TYR A 55 -20.77 -3.90 3.89
C TYR A 55 -20.16 -4.20 5.28
N ARG A 56 -18.91 -3.83 5.51
CA ARG A 56 -18.26 -4.01 6.81
C ARG A 56 -18.97 -3.26 7.94
N VAL A 57 -19.44 -2.04 7.68
CA VAL A 57 -20.23 -1.25 8.65
C VAL A 57 -21.53 -1.96 8.98
N SER A 58 -22.23 -2.54 7.99
CA SER A 58 -23.43 -3.34 8.22
C SER A 58 -23.19 -4.57 9.11
N LYS A 59 -21.94 -5.02 9.23
CA LYS A 59 -21.49 -6.13 10.09
C LYS A 59 -20.91 -5.65 11.43
N GLY A 60 -21.06 -4.38 11.78
CA GLY A 60 -20.60 -3.79 13.05
C GLY A 60 -19.20 -3.18 13.03
N GLY A 61 -18.59 -3.01 11.85
CA GLY A 61 -17.29 -2.34 11.72
C GLY A 61 -17.37 -0.80 11.72
N HIS A 62 -16.20 -0.16 11.76
CA HIS A 62 -16.10 1.31 11.68
C HIS A 62 -16.27 1.83 10.26
N GLY A 63 -17.04 2.91 10.10
CA GLY A 63 -17.21 3.63 8.84
C GLY A 63 -16.08 4.61 8.57
N ILE A 64 -15.92 5.03 7.32
CA ILE A 64 -15.00 6.10 6.92
C ILE A 64 -15.81 7.05 6.03
N PRO A 65 -15.71 8.37 6.22
CA PRO A 65 -16.41 9.32 5.34
C PRO A 65 -16.02 9.14 3.87
N ASP A 66 -16.99 9.16 2.96
CA ASP A 66 -16.76 8.99 1.53
C ASP A 66 -15.68 9.89 0.96
N LYS A 67 -15.64 11.16 1.39
CA LYS A 67 -14.63 12.14 0.97
C LYS A 67 -13.21 11.71 1.36
N ASP A 68 -13.05 11.07 2.51
CA ASP A 68 -11.75 10.55 2.94
C ASP A 68 -11.35 9.31 2.12
N VAL A 69 -12.33 8.47 1.77
CA VAL A 69 -12.10 7.30 0.90
C VAL A 69 -11.65 7.75 -0.49
N GLU A 70 -12.37 8.70 -1.11
CA GLU A 70 -12.03 9.29 -2.41
C GLU A 70 -10.64 9.91 -2.41
N LYS A 71 -10.35 10.76 -1.42
CA LYS A 71 -9.05 11.39 -1.27
C LYS A 71 -7.92 10.36 -1.17
N ARG A 72 -8.08 9.38 -0.27
CA ARG A 72 -7.06 8.34 -0.04
C ARG A 72 -6.89 7.43 -1.25
N TYR A 73 -7.96 7.17 -1.98
CA TYR A 73 -7.92 6.35 -3.18
C TYR A 73 -7.03 6.98 -4.26
N LEU A 74 -7.06 8.30 -4.43
CA LEU A 74 -6.18 8.97 -5.38
C LEU A 74 -4.75 9.12 -4.85
N GLU A 75 -4.59 9.52 -3.58
CA GLU A 75 -3.28 9.74 -2.97
C GLU A 75 -2.44 8.46 -2.89
N THR A 76 -3.07 7.30 -2.67
CA THR A 76 -2.34 6.05 -2.44
C THR A 76 -1.50 5.62 -3.65
N PHE A 77 -1.97 5.84 -4.89
CA PHE A 77 -1.23 5.47 -6.10
C PHE A 77 0.01 6.35 -6.30
N GLN A 78 -0.16 7.67 -6.15
CA GLN A 78 0.97 8.62 -6.22
C GLN A 78 2.02 8.30 -5.16
N ASN A 79 1.58 7.98 -3.95
CA ASN A 79 2.47 7.64 -2.85
C ASN A 79 3.15 6.29 -3.05
N LEU A 80 2.49 5.32 -3.71
CA LEU A 80 3.09 4.06 -4.09
C LEU A 80 4.26 4.25 -5.05
N THR A 81 4.10 5.08 -6.08
CA THR A 81 5.19 5.40 -7.02
C THR A 81 6.40 6.04 -6.31
N ILE A 82 6.17 6.86 -5.29
CA ILE A 82 7.24 7.47 -4.47
C ILE A 82 7.94 6.42 -3.57
N VAL A 83 7.17 5.48 -3.00
CA VAL A 83 7.69 4.51 -2.03
C VAL A 83 8.36 3.31 -2.68
N LEU A 84 7.93 2.89 -3.89
CA LEU A 84 8.49 1.72 -4.58
C LEU A 84 10.04 1.74 -4.67
N PRO A 85 10.70 2.85 -5.06
CA PRO A 85 12.16 2.94 -5.09
C PRO A 85 12.85 2.87 -3.72
N MET A 86 12.10 3.06 -2.63
CA MET A 86 12.62 3.01 -1.26
C MET A 86 12.58 1.60 -0.67
N CYS A 87 11.91 0.65 -1.33
CA CYS A 87 11.73 -0.72 -0.87
C CYS A 87 12.79 -1.65 -1.45
N ASN A 88 13.29 -2.58 -0.63
CA ASN A 88 14.13 -3.68 -1.12
C ASN A 88 13.29 -4.73 -1.86
N LEU A 89 12.08 -4.98 -1.37
CA LEU A 89 11.11 -5.85 -2.00
C LEU A 89 9.72 -5.24 -1.88
N ALA A 90 8.97 -5.22 -2.97
CA ALA A 90 7.56 -4.87 -2.94
C ALA A 90 6.74 -5.92 -3.71
N SER A 91 5.68 -6.40 -3.09
CA SER A 91 4.68 -7.26 -3.72
C SER A 91 3.35 -6.50 -3.82
N LEU A 92 2.86 -6.36 -5.05
CA LEU A 92 1.60 -5.69 -5.34
C LEU A 92 0.52 -6.73 -5.61
N TYR A 93 -0.64 -6.56 -4.98
CA TYR A 93 -1.77 -7.46 -5.06
C TYR A 93 -3.00 -6.73 -5.57
N ASP A 94 -3.70 -7.37 -6.50
CA ASP A 94 -5.05 -7.02 -6.88
C ASP A 94 -6.02 -7.75 -5.95
N ASN A 95 -7.05 -7.04 -5.50
CA ASN A 95 -8.15 -7.62 -4.75
C ASN A 95 -9.50 -7.16 -5.28
N THR A 96 -9.60 -6.81 -6.58
CA THR A 96 -10.85 -6.34 -7.17
C THR A 96 -11.90 -7.45 -7.20
N LYS A 97 -11.54 -8.61 -7.76
CA LYS A 97 -12.41 -9.80 -7.83
C LYS A 97 -11.92 -10.93 -6.95
N GLU A 98 -10.63 -11.23 -7.04
CA GLU A 98 -9.94 -12.24 -6.25
C GLU A 98 -8.60 -11.69 -5.78
N PHE A 99 -8.09 -12.21 -4.67
CA PHE A 99 -6.80 -11.82 -4.15
C PHE A 99 -5.68 -12.50 -4.92
N ARG A 100 -4.95 -11.73 -5.73
CA ARG A 100 -3.85 -12.25 -6.57
C ARG A 100 -2.67 -11.28 -6.63
N ARG A 101 -1.45 -11.81 -6.66
CA ARG A 101 -0.24 -10.99 -6.84
C ARG A 101 -0.07 -10.61 -8.30
N ILE A 102 0.02 -9.31 -8.57
CA ILE A 102 0.14 -8.77 -9.93
C ILE A 102 1.54 -8.31 -10.28
N ALA A 103 2.35 -7.89 -9.30
CA ALA A 103 3.72 -7.47 -9.56
C ALA A 103 4.65 -7.73 -8.38
N ILE A 104 5.94 -7.85 -8.69
CA ILE A 104 7.04 -7.91 -7.74
C ILE A 104 8.09 -6.90 -8.21
N TYR A 105 8.51 -6.04 -7.29
CA TYR A 105 9.62 -5.11 -7.48
C TYR A 105 10.75 -5.47 -6.53
N LYS A 106 11.99 -5.43 -7.01
CA LYS A 106 13.20 -5.59 -6.21
C LYS A 106 14.06 -4.35 -6.38
N ASP A 107 14.42 -3.73 -5.26
CA ASP A 107 15.21 -2.49 -5.21
C ASP A 107 14.64 -1.41 -6.17
N GLY A 108 13.32 -1.24 -6.14
CA GLY A 108 12.59 -0.30 -6.99
C GLY A 108 12.34 -0.73 -8.44
N LEU A 109 12.93 -1.86 -8.90
CA LEU A 109 12.80 -2.32 -10.29
C LEU A 109 11.81 -3.47 -10.43
N PRO A 110 10.93 -3.46 -11.45
CA PRO A 110 10.00 -4.57 -11.67
C PRO A 110 10.77 -5.83 -12.08
N VAL A 111 10.59 -6.91 -11.34
CA VAL A 111 11.15 -8.24 -11.67
C VAL A 111 10.09 -9.21 -12.19
N ARG A 112 8.82 -8.94 -11.90
CA ARG A 112 7.68 -9.67 -12.43
C ARG A 112 6.47 -8.74 -12.49
N VAL A 113 5.79 -8.73 -13.63
CA VAL A 113 4.48 -8.07 -13.80
C VAL A 113 3.55 -9.05 -14.52
N SER A 114 2.31 -9.14 -14.06
CA SER A 114 1.27 -9.97 -14.66
C SER A 114 0.88 -9.44 -16.02
N HIS A 115 0.66 -10.29 -17.01
CA HIS A 115 0.14 -9.88 -18.32
C HIS A 115 -1.30 -9.33 -18.26
N ASN A 116 -2.08 -9.80 -17.28
CA ASN A 116 -3.43 -9.29 -17.03
C ASN A 116 -3.36 -8.32 -15.85
N GLU A 117 -3.17 -7.04 -16.16
CA GLU A 117 -3.04 -5.94 -15.22
C GLU A 117 -4.41 -5.37 -14.85
N PRO A 118 -4.68 -5.12 -13.55
CA PRO A 118 -5.90 -4.44 -13.12
C PRO A 118 -5.83 -2.94 -13.45
N ASP A 119 -6.98 -2.29 -13.61
CA ASP A 119 -7.07 -0.88 -14.03
C ASP A 119 -6.37 0.05 -13.05
N TRP A 120 -6.45 -0.24 -11.74
CA TRP A 120 -5.77 0.59 -10.74
C TRP A 120 -4.24 0.60 -10.92
N PHE A 121 -3.65 -0.48 -11.46
CA PHE A 121 -2.20 -0.59 -11.59
C PHE A 121 -1.64 0.33 -12.68
N GLN A 122 -2.46 0.70 -13.66
CA GLN A 122 -2.09 1.69 -14.69
C GLN A 122 -1.80 3.08 -14.10
N GLN A 123 -2.30 3.38 -12.89
CA GLN A 123 -2.05 4.64 -12.20
C GLN A 123 -0.68 4.70 -11.49
N VAL A 124 0.04 3.59 -11.46
CA VAL A 124 1.31 3.42 -10.74
C VAL A 124 2.51 3.35 -11.69
N GLN A 125 2.25 3.24 -13.01
CA GLN A 125 3.26 3.17 -14.08
C GLN A 125 3.78 4.55 -14.48
#